data_AF-A0A5A9XMR5-F1
#
_entry.id   AF-A0A5A9XMR5-F1
#
_cell.length_a   1.000
_cell.length_b   1.000
_cell.length_c   1.000
_cell.angle_alpha   90.00
_cell.angle_beta   90.00
_cell.angle_gamma   90.00
#
_symmetry.space_group_name_H-M   'P 1'
#
loop_
_entity.id
_entity.type
_entity.pdbx_description
1 polymer ?
#
loop_
_entity_poly.entity_id
_entity_poly.type
_entity_poly.pdbx_seq_one_letter_code
_entity_poly.pdbx_strand_id
1 'polypeptide(L)'
;MQKHISVYVLAVILLTAVCAAAVETKDIKFTFKNASPVVFSHERHLLKYNNNCKMCHNAIYDLKTHRHFTMAEMEKTKSCGACHSGVKAFSVATEKDCVKCHKGKTQDKVYKVKGVSDAVFGHTFHVSKTGGACKSCHGGKIFNGKTRGVTMAEMEKGKTCGACHNGTKAFTVAGNCNRCHKGLKPRDITFTLKGAAPATFSHSFHTQAYSCKECHTKTFPYKAVSGKATMADMAQGKSCGVCHNGKDAFASSSDCGKCHKGMKPGKISFKTSAGEAVFSHEFHIQAFKCAECHTKIFPYKAVTGKATMADMANGKSCGACHDGKEAFASSGDCEKCHKGFKPRTITFKTDAGDATFSHDFHVQAYKCADCHTKVFPYKAVTGKATMADMEKGASCGTCHNKDKDAFSVKDDKFCAKCHKM
;
A
#
# COMPACT_ATOMS: atom_id res chain seq x y z
N MET A 1 -24.08 58.93 -77.39
CA MET A 1 -22.98 57.93 -77.50
C MET A 1 -21.87 58.08 -76.46
N GLN A 2 -21.60 59.26 -75.89
CA GLN A 2 -20.43 59.48 -75.01
C GLN A 2 -20.58 58.99 -73.55
N LYS A 3 -21.81 58.86 -73.03
CA LYS A 3 -22.06 58.37 -71.65
C LYS A 3 -21.93 56.85 -71.48
N HIS A 4 -22.13 56.07 -72.54
CA HIS A 4 -22.03 54.60 -72.46
C HIS A 4 -20.58 54.09 -72.55
N ILE A 5 -19.68 54.84 -73.17
CA ILE A 5 -18.25 54.49 -73.27
C ILE A 5 -17.55 54.69 -71.92
N SER A 6 -17.88 55.75 -71.18
CA SER A 6 -17.27 56.00 -69.86
C SER A 6 -17.66 54.96 -68.79
N VAL A 7 -18.89 54.44 -68.84
CA VAL A 7 -19.34 53.39 -67.92
C VAL A 7 -18.67 52.05 -68.23
N TYR A 8 -18.44 51.73 -69.51
CA TYR A 8 -17.74 50.52 -69.90
C TYR A 8 -16.24 50.55 -69.57
N VAL A 9 -15.58 51.70 -69.72
CA VAL A 9 -14.14 51.84 -69.37
C VAL A 9 -13.93 51.77 -67.86
N LEU A 10 -14.81 52.38 -67.04
CA LEU A 10 -14.75 52.22 -65.58
C LEU A 10 -15.07 50.78 -65.14
N ALA A 11 -16.03 50.11 -65.77
CA ALA A 11 -16.38 48.72 -65.45
C ALA A 11 -15.26 47.73 -65.80
N VAL A 12 -14.53 47.94 -66.89
CA VAL A 12 -13.39 47.09 -67.29
C VAL A 12 -12.15 47.32 -66.41
N ILE A 13 -11.93 48.55 -65.95
CA ILE A 13 -10.85 48.86 -64.97
C ILE A 13 -11.17 48.27 -63.59
N LEU A 14 -12.45 48.29 -63.16
CA LEU A 14 -12.90 47.61 -61.94
C LEU A 14 -12.89 46.08 -62.05
N LEU A 15 -13.14 45.50 -63.23
CA LEU A 15 -13.08 44.04 -63.42
C LEU A 15 -11.64 43.50 -63.44
N THR A 16 -10.66 44.29 -63.92
CA THR A 16 -9.25 43.89 -63.91
C THR A 16 -8.60 44.06 -62.53
N ALA A 17 -9.14 44.91 -61.66
CA ALA A 17 -8.71 45.06 -60.27
C ALA A 17 -9.15 43.90 -59.34
N VAL A 18 -10.13 43.08 -59.74
CA VAL A 18 -10.70 42.01 -58.89
C VAL A 18 -10.02 40.65 -59.05
N CYS A 19 -9.12 40.48 -60.04
CA CYS A 19 -8.36 39.23 -60.20
C CYS A 19 -7.08 39.14 -59.35
N ALA A 20 -6.79 40.12 -58.49
CA ALA A 20 -5.83 39.93 -57.41
C ALA A 20 -6.51 39.17 -56.25
N ALA A 21 -6.95 37.93 -56.52
CA ALA A 21 -7.25 36.99 -55.47
C ALA A 21 -5.92 36.68 -54.75
N ALA A 22 -5.61 37.46 -53.72
CA ALA A 22 -4.62 37.10 -52.72
C ALA A 22 -5.07 35.74 -52.17
N VAL A 23 -4.45 34.67 -52.67
CA VAL A 23 -4.64 33.34 -52.11
C VAL A 23 -4.06 33.42 -50.71
N GLU A 24 -4.91 33.61 -49.70
CA GLU A 24 -4.52 33.57 -48.29
C GLU A 24 -4.11 32.14 -47.93
N THR A 25 -2.88 31.78 -48.28
CA THR A 25 -2.30 30.52 -47.89
C THR A 25 -1.90 30.60 -46.42
N LYS A 26 -2.72 30.01 -45.54
CA LYS A 26 -2.44 29.93 -44.10
C LYS A 26 -1.18 29.13 -43.82
N ASP A 27 -0.45 29.52 -42.78
CA ASP A 27 0.68 28.76 -42.26
C ASP A 27 0.25 27.37 -41.79
N ILE A 28 1.06 26.36 -42.10
CA ILE A 28 0.83 24.96 -41.71
C ILE A 28 1.65 24.64 -40.47
N LYS A 29 0.98 24.11 -39.44
CA LYS A 29 1.64 23.70 -38.19
C LYS A 29 1.83 22.18 -38.18
N PHE A 30 3.07 21.74 -38.25
CA PHE A 30 3.46 20.36 -38.01
C PHE A 30 3.54 20.12 -36.50
N THR A 31 2.58 19.39 -35.96
CA THR A 31 2.51 19.10 -34.52
C THR A 31 3.30 17.85 -34.16
N PHE A 32 3.95 17.89 -33.00
CA PHE A 32 4.69 16.76 -32.45
C PHE A 32 4.16 16.45 -31.06
N LYS A 33 4.19 15.17 -30.69
CA LYS A 33 3.80 14.75 -29.32
C LYS A 33 4.76 15.29 -28.25
N ASN A 34 6.00 15.60 -28.62
CA ASN A 34 7.13 15.76 -27.70
C ASN A 34 8.01 16.99 -28.00
N ALA A 35 7.58 17.87 -28.89
CA ALA A 35 8.33 19.06 -29.28
C ALA A 35 7.34 20.14 -29.70
N SER A 36 7.77 21.40 -29.63
CA SER A 36 6.99 22.51 -30.17
C SER A 36 6.71 22.30 -31.66
N PRO A 37 5.55 22.72 -32.15
CA PRO A 37 5.19 22.56 -33.54
C PRO A 37 6.17 23.34 -34.45
N VAL A 38 6.49 22.76 -35.59
CA VAL A 38 7.23 23.44 -36.66
C VAL A 38 6.19 24.13 -37.54
N VAL A 39 6.38 25.43 -37.75
CA VAL A 39 5.46 26.23 -38.57
C VAL A 39 6.08 26.41 -39.96
N PHE A 40 5.38 25.91 -40.97
CA PHE A 40 5.68 26.14 -42.37
C PHE A 40 4.87 27.34 -42.86
N SER A 41 5.57 28.33 -43.44
CA SER A 41 4.95 29.55 -43.92
C SER A 41 4.86 29.52 -45.44
N HIS A 42 3.64 29.48 -45.97
CA HIS A 42 3.42 29.50 -47.41
C HIS A 42 3.88 30.82 -48.02
N GLU A 43 3.58 31.95 -47.38
CA GLU A 43 4.01 33.28 -47.80
C GLU A 43 5.51 33.33 -48.13
N ARG A 44 6.36 32.86 -47.21
CA ARG A 44 7.82 32.88 -47.41
C ARG A 44 8.30 31.97 -48.55
N HIS A 45 7.60 30.86 -48.82
CA HIS A 45 8.00 29.94 -49.89
C HIS A 45 7.42 30.37 -51.25
N LEU A 46 6.21 30.91 -51.29
CA LEU A 46 5.56 31.39 -52.51
C LEU A 46 6.27 32.61 -53.09
N LEU A 47 6.77 33.51 -52.24
CA LEU A 47 7.63 34.64 -52.65
C LEU A 47 8.87 34.19 -53.43
N LYS A 48 9.43 33.01 -53.11
CA LYS A 48 10.63 32.49 -53.77
C LYS A 48 10.33 31.74 -55.08
N TYR A 49 9.11 31.25 -55.25
CA TYR A 49 8.75 30.34 -56.34
C TYR A 49 7.57 30.85 -57.19
N ASN A 50 7.37 32.18 -57.21
CA ASN A 50 6.37 32.88 -58.03
C ASN A 50 4.98 32.21 -57.98
N ASN A 51 4.50 31.92 -56.77
CA ASN A 51 3.19 31.30 -56.53
C ASN A 51 2.97 29.92 -57.18
N ASN A 52 4.03 29.17 -57.50
CA ASN A 52 3.92 27.84 -58.10
C ASN A 52 3.56 26.74 -57.08
N CYS A 53 2.25 26.49 -56.91
CA CYS A 53 1.73 25.48 -55.97
C CYS A 53 2.08 24.02 -56.35
N LYS A 54 2.18 23.71 -57.65
CA LYS A 54 2.42 22.34 -58.16
C LYS A 54 3.84 21.84 -57.87
N MET A 55 4.78 22.75 -57.58
CA MET A 55 6.14 22.39 -57.20
C MET A 55 6.18 21.57 -55.90
N CYS A 56 5.30 21.90 -54.97
CA CYS A 56 5.22 21.24 -53.67
C CYS A 56 4.10 20.22 -53.63
N HIS A 57 2.91 20.58 -54.13
CA HIS A 57 1.73 19.72 -54.08
C HIS A 57 1.68 18.75 -55.25
N ASN A 58 1.30 17.51 -54.97
CA ASN A 58 1.28 16.37 -55.91
C ASN A 58 2.68 15.83 -56.30
N ALA A 59 3.76 16.55 -55.99
CA ALA A 59 5.14 16.09 -56.17
C ALA A 59 5.83 15.73 -54.85
N ILE A 60 5.78 16.62 -53.84
CA ILE A 60 6.47 16.43 -52.55
C ILE A 60 5.45 16.14 -51.43
N TYR A 61 4.35 16.87 -51.42
CA TYR A 61 3.24 16.72 -50.48
C TYR A 61 1.97 16.35 -51.23
N ASP A 62 1.45 15.17 -50.97
CA ASP A 62 0.12 14.78 -51.41
C ASP A 62 -0.92 15.39 -50.45
N LEU A 63 -1.87 16.15 -51.01
CA LEU A 63 -2.95 16.78 -50.25
C LEU A 63 -4.02 15.78 -49.82
N LYS A 64 -4.14 14.63 -50.52
CA LYS A 64 -5.11 13.57 -50.19
C LYS A 64 -4.59 12.64 -49.11
N THR A 65 -3.26 12.46 -49.01
CA THR A 65 -2.64 11.55 -48.06
C THR A 65 -1.64 12.25 -47.15
N HIS A 66 -1.98 12.37 -45.86
CA HIS A 66 -1.08 12.93 -44.87
C HIS A 66 -0.07 11.88 -44.39
N ARG A 67 1.22 12.13 -44.66
CA ARG A 67 2.32 11.26 -44.23
C ARG A 67 3.26 11.99 -43.28
N HIS A 68 3.73 11.27 -42.26
CA HIS A 68 4.76 11.75 -41.36
C HIS A 68 6.15 11.32 -41.85
N PHE A 69 7.10 12.25 -41.81
CA PHE A 69 8.50 12.01 -42.18
C PHE A 69 9.41 12.29 -41.00
N THR A 70 10.41 11.43 -40.82
CA THR A 70 11.48 11.60 -39.83
C THR A 70 12.61 12.49 -40.38
N MET A 71 13.45 13.05 -39.51
CA MET A 71 14.65 13.79 -39.96
C MET A 71 15.57 12.95 -40.84
N ALA A 72 15.76 11.67 -40.51
CA ALA A 72 16.57 10.75 -41.31
C ALA A 72 15.99 10.52 -42.72
N GLU A 73 14.67 10.59 -42.87
CA GLU A 73 14.01 10.54 -44.18
C GLU A 73 14.14 11.86 -44.94
N MET A 74 14.08 12.99 -44.24
CA MET A 74 14.31 14.31 -44.83
C MET A 74 15.75 14.48 -45.30
N GLU A 75 16.75 14.00 -44.56
CA GLU A 75 18.14 13.97 -45.04
C GLU A 75 18.31 13.13 -46.32
N LYS A 76 17.45 12.12 -46.53
CA LYS A 76 17.34 11.35 -47.77
C LYS A 76 16.36 12.00 -48.77
N THR A 77 16.34 13.32 -48.81
CA THR A 77 15.61 14.18 -49.75
C THR A 77 14.09 13.98 -49.79
N LYS A 78 13.47 13.46 -48.73
CA LYS A 78 11.99 13.40 -48.62
C LYS A 78 11.44 14.67 -47.97
N SER A 79 10.18 15.02 -48.26
CA SER A 79 9.47 16.14 -47.64
C SER A 79 10.30 17.45 -47.72
N CYS A 80 10.49 18.17 -46.61
CA CYS A 80 11.27 19.42 -46.56
C CYS A 80 12.68 19.28 -47.17
N GLY A 81 13.31 18.11 -46.99
CA GLY A 81 14.67 17.85 -47.44
C GLY A 81 14.83 17.72 -48.96
N ALA A 82 13.74 17.61 -49.72
CA ALA A 82 13.79 17.69 -51.19
C ALA A 82 14.36 19.03 -51.69
N CYS A 83 14.18 20.10 -50.90
CA CYS A 83 14.71 21.44 -51.20
C CYS A 83 15.74 21.89 -50.16
N HIS A 84 15.55 21.54 -48.88
CA HIS A 84 16.47 21.84 -47.79
C HIS A 84 17.57 20.78 -47.68
N SER A 85 18.31 20.53 -48.76
CA SER A 85 19.43 19.58 -48.79
C SER A 85 20.79 20.25 -48.59
N GLY A 86 20.87 21.58 -48.71
CA GLY A 86 22.10 22.35 -48.81
C GLY A 86 22.35 22.90 -50.22
N VAL A 87 21.64 22.38 -51.24
CA VAL A 87 21.79 22.82 -52.64
C VAL A 87 20.80 23.95 -52.98
N LYS A 88 19.49 23.70 -52.86
CA LYS A 88 18.45 24.71 -53.19
C LYS A 88 18.14 25.67 -52.05
N ALA A 89 18.33 25.20 -50.83
CA ALA A 89 18.19 25.93 -49.57
C ALA A 89 19.10 25.30 -48.52
N PHE A 90 19.23 25.94 -47.36
CA PHE A 90 20.00 25.41 -46.23
C PHE A 90 19.60 23.97 -45.89
N SER A 91 20.54 23.17 -45.42
CA SER A 91 20.33 21.73 -45.22
C SER A 91 19.59 21.42 -43.93
N VAL A 92 18.63 20.49 -43.98
CA VAL A 92 18.02 19.86 -42.80
C VAL A 92 19.02 19.07 -41.97
N ALA A 93 20.19 18.76 -42.54
CA ALA A 93 21.28 18.05 -41.89
C ALA A 93 22.23 18.98 -41.11
N THR A 94 22.13 20.31 -41.27
CA THR A 94 23.04 21.23 -40.60
C THR A 94 22.57 21.49 -39.16
N GLU A 95 23.44 21.19 -38.19
CA GLU A 95 23.11 21.21 -36.76
C GLU A 95 22.72 22.61 -36.24
N LYS A 96 23.41 23.64 -36.72
CA LYS A 96 23.09 25.05 -36.42
C LYS A 96 21.77 25.52 -37.03
N ASP A 97 21.28 24.85 -38.06
CA ASP A 97 20.08 25.25 -38.80
C ASP A 97 18.80 24.61 -38.25
N CYS A 98 18.90 23.65 -37.33
CA CYS A 98 17.73 23.00 -36.72
C CYS A 98 16.78 24.04 -36.07
N VAL A 99 17.33 25.07 -35.43
CA VAL A 99 16.56 26.14 -34.78
C VAL A 99 15.81 27.05 -35.77
N LYS A 100 16.18 27.07 -37.06
CA LYS A 100 15.46 27.85 -38.09
C LYS A 100 14.04 27.33 -38.30
N CYS A 101 13.82 26.03 -38.10
CA CYS A 101 12.50 25.39 -38.16
C CYS A 101 11.97 25.08 -36.75
N HIS A 102 12.79 24.53 -35.87
CA HIS A 102 12.45 24.20 -34.49
C HIS A 102 12.64 25.40 -33.55
N LYS A 103 11.85 26.46 -33.79
CA LYS A 103 11.94 27.74 -33.07
C LYS A 103 11.36 27.72 -31.64
N GLY A 104 10.72 26.63 -31.23
CA GLY A 104 10.10 26.54 -29.91
C GLY A 104 11.10 26.23 -28.79
N LYS A 105 10.75 26.60 -27.55
CA LYS A 105 11.54 26.23 -26.38
C LYS A 105 11.60 24.70 -26.26
N THR A 106 12.79 24.15 -26.05
CA THR A 106 12.96 22.72 -25.78
C THR A 106 12.15 22.34 -24.54
N GLN A 107 11.25 21.38 -24.67
CA GLN A 107 10.39 20.95 -23.57
C GLN A 107 10.95 19.70 -22.90
N ASP A 108 10.76 19.62 -21.59
CA ASP A 108 11.05 18.40 -20.84
C ASP A 108 10.10 17.30 -21.27
N LYS A 109 10.66 16.13 -21.57
CA LYS A 109 9.89 14.98 -21.99
C LYS A 109 9.48 14.17 -20.77
N VAL A 110 8.18 14.12 -20.52
CA VAL A 110 7.59 13.24 -19.51
C VAL A 110 7.20 11.90 -20.16
N TYR A 111 7.67 10.81 -19.56
CA TYR A 111 7.33 9.43 -19.87
C TYR A 111 6.42 8.89 -18.78
N LYS A 112 5.17 8.57 -19.15
CA LYS A 112 4.22 7.88 -18.29
C LYS A 112 4.58 6.39 -18.26
N VAL A 113 5.14 5.93 -17.16
CA VAL A 113 5.54 4.52 -17.00
C VAL A 113 4.51 3.82 -16.13
N LYS A 114 3.92 2.72 -16.63
CA LYS A 114 2.95 1.95 -15.84
C LYS A 114 3.66 1.26 -14.68
N GLY A 115 3.17 1.47 -13.46
CA GLY A 115 3.65 0.75 -12.27
C GLY A 115 4.80 1.42 -11.51
N VAL A 116 5.32 2.56 -11.98
CA VAL A 116 6.34 3.38 -11.32
C VAL A 116 6.04 4.86 -11.59
N SER A 117 6.66 5.79 -10.86
CA SER A 117 6.46 7.22 -11.10
C SER A 117 6.96 7.65 -12.48
N ASP A 118 6.41 8.75 -12.99
CA ASP A 118 6.78 9.35 -14.28
C ASP A 118 8.30 9.56 -14.38
N ALA A 119 8.86 9.21 -15.54
CA ALA A 119 10.25 9.54 -15.85
C ALA A 119 10.31 10.86 -16.63
N VAL A 120 11.20 11.77 -16.24
CA VAL A 120 11.34 13.09 -16.87
C VAL A 120 12.73 13.21 -17.48
N PHE A 121 12.78 13.60 -18.75
CA PHE A 121 14.01 13.90 -19.48
C PHE A 121 14.07 15.38 -19.82
N GLY A 122 15.08 16.08 -19.31
CA GLY A 122 15.24 17.52 -19.53
C GLY A 122 16.11 17.85 -20.74
N HIS A 123 15.52 18.35 -21.84
CA HIS A 123 16.29 18.68 -23.05
C HIS A 123 17.31 19.80 -22.79
N THR A 124 16.95 20.85 -22.06
CA THR A 124 17.84 21.98 -21.77
C THR A 124 19.12 21.56 -21.06
N PHE A 125 19.03 20.62 -20.12
CA PHE A 125 20.19 20.08 -19.43
C PHE A 125 21.08 19.26 -20.37
N HIS A 126 20.50 18.39 -21.19
CA HIS A 126 21.30 17.53 -22.07
C HIS A 126 21.96 18.31 -23.20
N VAL A 127 21.25 19.29 -23.79
CA VAL A 127 21.79 20.16 -24.86
C VAL A 127 22.96 21.01 -24.37
N SER A 128 22.88 21.54 -23.15
CA SER A 128 24.01 22.29 -22.56
C SER A 128 25.23 21.40 -22.31
N LYS A 129 25.02 20.13 -21.92
CA LYS A 129 26.10 19.16 -21.70
C LYS A 129 26.70 18.59 -22.98
N THR A 130 25.96 18.52 -24.08
CA THR A 130 26.45 18.05 -25.38
C THR A 130 26.95 19.16 -26.29
N GLY A 131 27.01 20.41 -25.79
CA GLY A 131 27.48 21.56 -26.59
C GLY A 131 26.58 21.88 -27.79
N GLY A 132 25.28 21.57 -27.71
CA GLY A 132 24.36 21.81 -28.82
C GLY A 132 24.34 20.71 -29.89
N ALA A 133 25.04 19.60 -29.71
CA ALA A 133 25.09 18.52 -30.70
C ALA A 133 23.77 17.72 -30.78
N CYS A 134 22.78 18.22 -31.51
CA CYS A 134 21.48 17.55 -31.74
C CYS A 134 21.63 16.15 -32.37
N LYS A 135 22.56 15.98 -33.31
CA LYS A 135 22.78 14.73 -34.05
C LYS A 135 23.41 13.62 -33.23
N SER A 136 24.05 13.98 -32.11
CA SER A 136 24.57 12.98 -31.15
C SER A 136 23.45 12.11 -30.55
N CYS A 137 22.22 12.61 -30.57
CA CYS A 137 21.03 11.92 -30.05
C CYS A 137 20.01 11.60 -31.16
N HIS A 138 19.75 12.55 -32.07
CA HIS A 138 18.70 12.48 -33.08
C HIS A 138 19.24 12.11 -34.47
N GLY A 139 18.43 11.40 -35.26
CA GLY A 139 18.79 11.05 -36.64
C GLY A 139 19.63 9.78 -36.79
N GLY A 140 19.91 9.07 -35.69
CA GLY A 140 20.80 7.90 -35.66
C GLY A 140 20.34 6.76 -34.74
N LYS A 141 21.33 6.02 -34.20
CA LYS A 141 21.17 4.78 -33.43
C LYS A 141 20.47 4.95 -32.06
N ILE A 142 20.53 6.14 -31.46
CA ILE A 142 19.99 6.39 -30.11
C ILE A 142 18.49 6.70 -30.15
N PHE A 143 18.09 7.77 -30.85
CA PHE A 143 16.69 8.12 -31.06
C PHE A 143 16.39 8.26 -32.57
N ASN A 144 15.87 7.18 -33.16
CA ASN A 144 15.52 7.08 -34.58
C ASN A 144 14.04 7.40 -34.89
N GLY A 145 13.25 7.83 -33.90
CA GLY A 145 11.81 8.10 -34.05
C GLY A 145 10.92 6.86 -34.25
N LYS A 146 11.50 5.68 -34.49
CA LYS A 146 10.80 4.40 -34.66
C LYS A 146 10.72 3.58 -33.37
N THR A 147 11.72 3.74 -32.49
CA THR A 147 11.79 3.01 -31.22
C THR A 147 10.67 3.44 -30.27
N ARG A 148 9.78 2.51 -29.91
CA ARG A 148 8.63 2.76 -29.01
C ARG A 148 8.71 1.85 -27.79
N GLY A 149 8.88 2.46 -26.62
CA GLY A 149 8.97 1.75 -25.34
C GLY A 149 10.32 1.04 -25.19
N VAL A 150 11.03 1.30 -24.11
CA VAL A 150 12.30 0.63 -23.79
C VAL A 150 12.26 0.24 -22.33
N THR A 151 12.71 -0.96 -22.02
CA THR A 151 12.80 -1.47 -20.64
C THR A 151 14.12 -1.07 -19.98
N MET A 152 14.19 -1.12 -18.64
CA MET A 152 15.46 -0.92 -17.93
C MET A 152 16.52 -1.92 -18.36
N ALA A 153 16.16 -3.19 -18.57
CA ALA A 153 17.08 -4.23 -19.03
C ALA A 153 17.65 -3.94 -20.44
N GLU A 154 16.85 -3.35 -21.33
CA GLU A 154 17.34 -2.91 -22.63
C GLU A 154 18.24 -1.67 -22.54
N MET A 155 17.95 -0.75 -21.60
CA MET A 155 18.81 0.39 -21.34
C MET A 155 20.15 -0.06 -20.74
N GLU A 156 20.17 -1.01 -19.81
CA GLU A 156 21.43 -1.59 -19.29
C GLU A 156 22.29 -2.20 -20.40
N LYS A 157 21.68 -2.70 -21.48
CA LYS A 157 22.37 -3.17 -22.70
C LYS A 157 22.78 -2.06 -23.67
N GLY A 158 22.65 -0.79 -23.29
CA GLY A 158 23.09 0.35 -24.09
C GLY A 158 22.04 0.92 -25.04
N LYS A 159 20.77 0.52 -24.97
CA LYS A 159 19.71 1.17 -25.78
C LYS A 159 19.32 2.53 -25.19
N THR A 160 18.95 3.47 -26.05
CA THR A 160 18.44 4.81 -25.72
C THR A 160 19.22 5.52 -24.61
N CYS A 161 18.66 5.69 -23.41
CA CYS A 161 19.27 6.40 -22.30
C CYS A 161 20.56 5.72 -21.86
N GLY A 162 20.59 4.39 -21.85
CA GLY A 162 21.75 3.62 -21.41
C GLY A 162 22.90 3.59 -22.40
N ALA A 163 22.73 4.11 -23.63
CA ALA A 163 23.86 4.35 -24.54
C ALA A 163 24.89 5.33 -23.95
N CYS A 164 24.42 6.23 -23.06
CA CYS A 164 25.26 7.18 -22.34
C CYS A 164 25.25 6.93 -20.82
N HIS A 165 24.11 6.54 -20.24
CA HIS A 165 23.98 6.24 -18.81
C HIS A 165 24.39 4.78 -18.50
N ASN A 166 25.66 4.47 -18.73
CA ASN A 166 26.23 3.12 -18.59
C ASN A 166 27.30 2.99 -17.51
N GLY A 167 27.61 4.07 -16.79
CA GLY A 167 28.68 4.13 -15.79
C GLY A 167 30.03 4.62 -16.32
N THR A 168 30.22 4.72 -17.65
CA THR A 168 31.46 5.26 -18.24
C THR A 168 31.28 6.69 -18.73
N LYS A 169 30.25 6.96 -19.54
CA LYS A 169 29.99 8.30 -20.10
C LYS A 169 29.15 9.17 -19.16
N ALA A 170 28.22 8.56 -18.44
CA ALA A 170 27.43 9.18 -17.37
C ALA A 170 27.09 8.11 -16.33
N PHE A 171 26.46 8.51 -15.22
CA PHE A 171 26.02 7.56 -14.19
C PHE A 171 25.15 6.44 -14.79
N THR A 172 25.28 5.22 -14.27
CA THR A 172 24.59 4.04 -14.77
C THR A 172 23.07 4.10 -14.57
N VAL A 173 22.30 3.57 -15.53
CA VAL A 173 20.84 3.37 -15.43
C VAL A 173 20.44 2.36 -14.34
N ALA A 174 21.37 1.53 -13.85
CA ALA A 174 21.12 0.56 -12.78
C ALA A 174 20.93 1.21 -11.40
N GLY A 175 21.19 2.51 -11.25
CA GLY A 175 21.06 3.25 -10.00
C GLY A 175 20.56 4.68 -10.20
N ASN A 176 20.45 5.44 -9.11
CA ASN A 176 19.98 6.83 -9.12
C ASN A 176 18.60 7.00 -9.76
N CYS A 177 17.70 6.03 -9.53
CA CYS A 177 16.41 5.93 -10.21
C CYS A 177 15.57 7.21 -10.06
N ASN A 178 15.69 7.90 -8.92
CA ASN A 178 15.02 9.16 -8.61
C ASN A 178 15.41 10.33 -9.52
N ARG A 179 16.58 10.27 -10.19
CA ARG A 179 17.02 11.32 -11.13
C ARG A 179 16.20 11.33 -12.41
N CYS A 180 15.67 10.17 -12.79
CA CYS A 180 14.79 10.03 -13.93
C CYS A 180 13.34 9.95 -13.47
N HIS A 181 13.04 9.04 -12.54
CA HIS A 181 11.70 8.78 -12.02
C HIS A 181 11.36 9.72 -10.86
N LYS A 182 10.46 10.66 -11.10
CA LYS A 182 10.10 11.71 -10.13
C LYS A 182 9.50 11.12 -8.86
N GLY A 183 10.21 11.22 -7.74
CA GLY A 183 9.75 10.74 -6.44
C GLY A 183 10.00 9.25 -6.18
N LEU A 184 10.68 8.54 -7.08
CA LEU A 184 11.10 7.16 -6.88
C LEU A 184 12.32 7.09 -5.95
N LYS A 185 12.09 7.41 -4.66
CA LYS A 185 13.07 7.24 -3.60
C LYS A 185 12.64 6.06 -2.73
N PRO A 186 13.54 5.12 -2.40
CA PRO A 186 13.26 4.11 -1.38
C PRO A 186 12.87 4.81 -0.08
N ARG A 187 11.70 4.47 0.46
CA ARG A 187 11.19 5.01 1.72
C ARG A 187 10.76 3.84 2.59
N ASP A 188 10.86 4.02 3.89
CA ASP A 188 10.36 3.00 4.80
C ASP A 188 8.84 2.86 4.63
N ILE A 189 8.39 1.60 4.57
CA ILE A 189 7.00 1.24 4.34
C ILE A 189 6.42 0.80 5.67
N THR A 190 5.26 1.35 6.03
CA THR A 190 4.46 0.86 7.17
C THR A 190 3.20 0.19 6.64
N PHE A 191 3.03 -1.08 6.97
CA PHE A 191 1.85 -1.88 6.68
C PHE A 191 0.88 -1.77 7.86
N THR A 192 -0.23 -1.06 7.65
CA THR A 192 -1.32 -0.97 8.61
C THR A 192 -2.21 -2.20 8.47
N LEU A 193 -2.21 -3.07 9.49
CA LEU A 193 -2.93 -4.34 9.49
C LEU A 193 -4.19 -4.23 10.37
N LYS A 194 -5.31 -4.77 9.88
CA LYS A 194 -6.50 -4.95 10.73
C LYS A 194 -6.27 -6.18 11.60
N GLY A 195 -6.16 -5.99 12.92
CA GLY A 195 -6.09 -7.09 13.88
C GLY A 195 -4.67 -7.53 14.29
N ALA A 196 -3.63 -6.80 13.91
CA ALA A 196 -2.25 -7.01 14.36
C ALA A 196 -1.54 -5.65 14.48
N ALA A 197 -0.40 -5.61 15.19
CA ALA A 197 0.43 -4.42 15.23
C ALA A 197 0.97 -4.07 13.82
N PRO A 198 1.14 -2.78 13.48
CA PRO A 198 1.67 -2.39 12.18
C PRO A 198 3.04 -3.00 11.93
N ALA A 199 3.27 -3.49 10.71
CA ALA A 199 4.58 -3.99 10.30
C ALA A 199 5.36 -2.89 9.58
N THR A 200 6.65 -2.72 9.88
CA THR A 200 7.51 -1.73 9.23
C THR A 200 8.61 -2.41 8.44
N PHE A 201 8.80 -2.01 7.19
CA PHE A 201 9.89 -2.43 6.32
C PHE A 201 10.80 -1.24 6.02
N SER A 202 12.10 -1.39 6.26
CA SER A 202 13.08 -0.33 6.03
C SER A 202 13.87 -0.59 4.75
N HIS A 203 13.78 0.33 3.77
CA HIS A 203 14.60 0.20 2.57
C HIS A 203 16.08 0.47 2.88
N SER A 204 16.38 1.47 3.71
CA SER A 204 17.77 1.85 4.03
C SER A 204 18.56 0.71 4.65
N PHE A 205 17.91 -0.15 5.43
CA PHE A 205 18.52 -1.37 5.96
C PHE A 205 18.79 -2.41 4.85
N HIS A 206 17.77 -2.75 4.06
CA HIS A 206 17.91 -3.80 3.04
C HIS A 206 18.85 -3.38 1.89
N THR A 207 18.89 -2.10 1.54
CA THR A 207 19.76 -1.60 0.46
C THR A 207 21.25 -1.58 0.82
N GLN A 208 21.62 -1.88 2.07
CA GLN A 208 23.02 -2.09 2.45
C GLN A 208 23.58 -3.40 1.89
N ALA A 209 22.72 -4.41 1.73
CA ALA A 209 23.11 -5.75 1.27
C ALA A 209 22.52 -6.11 -0.10
N TYR A 210 21.38 -5.53 -0.48
CA TYR A 210 20.65 -5.90 -1.68
C TYR A 210 20.41 -4.72 -2.63
N SER A 211 20.49 -4.98 -3.91
CA SER A 211 20.18 -4.04 -4.98
C SER A 211 18.70 -4.04 -5.34
N CYS A 212 18.20 -2.94 -5.92
CA CYS A 212 16.78 -2.78 -6.26
C CYS A 212 16.23 -3.93 -7.13
N LYS A 213 17.05 -4.50 -8.02
CA LYS A 213 16.67 -5.58 -8.95
C LYS A 213 16.46 -6.94 -8.28
N GLU A 214 17.03 -7.14 -7.10
CA GLU A 214 16.88 -8.40 -6.36
C GLU A 214 15.48 -8.52 -5.74
N CYS A 215 14.86 -7.39 -5.43
CA CYS A 215 13.50 -7.33 -4.92
C CYS A 215 12.48 -6.97 -6.02
N HIS A 216 12.80 -6.00 -6.87
CA HIS A 216 11.90 -5.44 -7.87
C HIS A 216 12.20 -5.91 -9.30
N THR A 217 11.20 -6.17 -10.15
CA THR A 217 9.75 -6.17 -9.87
C THR A 217 9.20 -7.55 -9.52
N LYS A 218 10.07 -8.58 -9.53
CA LYS A 218 9.67 -9.99 -9.45
C LYS A 218 9.00 -10.31 -8.12
N THR A 219 9.63 -9.93 -7.01
CA THR A 219 9.10 -10.22 -5.66
C THR A 219 8.17 -9.12 -5.20
N PHE A 220 8.58 -7.86 -5.41
CA PHE A 220 7.79 -6.69 -5.07
C PHE A 220 7.62 -5.80 -6.30
N PRO A 221 6.40 -5.51 -6.77
CA PRO A 221 6.20 -4.47 -7.77
C PRO A 221 6.43 -3.07 -7.18
N TYR A 222 6.88 -2.10 -7.99
CA TYR A 222 7.06 -0.70 -7.55
C TYR A 222 5.76 0.03 -7.19
N LYS A 223 4.59 -0.55 -7.51
CA LYS A 223 3.28 0.00 -7.13
C LYS A 223 2.97 -0.36 -5.69
N ALA A 224 2.39 0.59 -4.94
CA ALA A 224 2.03 0.48 -3.51
C ALA A 224 0.99 -0.60 -3.14
N VAL A 225 0.69 -1.55 -4.03
CA VAL A 225 -0.29 -2.63 -3.84
C VAL A 225 0.42 -3.99 -3.70
N SER A 226 1.56 -4.05 -3.03
CA SER A 226 2.12 -5.30 -2.52
C SER A 226 1.73 -5.46 -1.05
N GLY A 227 0.43 -5.58 -0.77
CA GLY A 227 -0.12 -5.44 0.58
C GLY A 227 -1.06 -6.55 1.02
N LYS A 228 -1.00 -7.75 0.40
CA LYS A 228 -1.93 -8.85 0.72
C LYS A 228 -1.27 -10.16 1.15
N ALA A 229 0.06 -10.23 1.17
CA ALA A 229 0.73 -11.46 1.59
C ALA A 229 0.45 -11.71 3.08
N THR A 230 -0.09 -12.89 3.37
CA THR A 230 -0.34 -13.35 4.74
C THR A 230 0.93 -13.97 5.34
N MET A 231 0.95 -14.18 6.65
CA MET A 231 2.04 -14.97 7.29
C MET A 231 2.12 -16.39 6.74
N ALA A 232 0.99 -16.97 6.31
CA ALA A 232 0.96 -18.27 5.64
C ALA A 232 1.64 -18.22 4.26
N ASP A 233 1.41 -17.16 3.49
CA ASP A 233 2.13 -16.94 2.22
C ASP A 233 3.64 -16.79 2.45
N MET A 234 4.04 -16.09 3.52
CA MET A 234 5.45 -15.94 3.88
C MET A 234 6.08 -17.27 4.31
N ALA A 235 5.37 -18.10 5.06
CA ALA A 235 5.82 -19.45 5.38
C ALA A 235 6.00 -20.34 4.13
N GLN A 236 5.24 -20.06 3.06
CA GLN A 236 5.37 -20.73 1.75
C GLN A 236 6.45 -20.10 0.85
N GLY A 237 7.29 -19.19 1.37
CA GLY A 237 8.37 -18.58 0.60
C GLY A 237 7.92 -17.45 -0.33
N LYS A 238 6.76 -16.83 -0.12
CA LYS A 238 6.29 -15.67 -0.89
C LYS A 238 6.56 -14.36 -0.13
N SER A 239 6.60 -13.22 -0.83
CA SER A 239 6.80 -11.90 -0.22
C SER A 239 8.08 -11.86 0.64
N CYS A 240 8.00 -11.37 1.88
CA CYS A 240 9.13 -11.35 2.83
C CYS A 240 9.73 -12.75 3.05
N GLY A 241 8.90 -13.79 2.94
CA GLY A 241 9.30 -15.19 3.11
C GLY A 241 10.22 -15.73 2.03
N VAL A 242 10.40 -15.03 0.90
CA VAL A 242 11.42 -15.40 -0.10
C VAL A 242 12.81 -15.45 0.54
N CYS A 243 13.10 -14.51 1.45
CA CYS A 243 14.37 -14.45 2.16
C CYS A 243 14.23 -14.77 3.66
N HIS A 244 13.14 -14.35 4.31
CA HIS A 244 12.87 -14.62 5.74
C HIS A 244 12.30 -16.03 5.96
N ASN A 245 13.08 -17.04 5.57
CA ASN A 245 12.74 -18.46 5.56
C ASN A 245 13.55 -19.29 6.57
N GLY A 246 14.46 -18.67 7.32
CA GLY A 246 15.35 -19.33 8.27
C GLY A 246 16.66 -19.84 7.65
N LYS A 247 16.84 -19.70 6.34
CA LYS A 247 18.06 -20.07 5.60
C LYS A 247 18.82 -18.83 5.13
N ASP A 248 18.16 -17.96 4.36
CA ASP A 248 18.80 -16.75 3.80
C ASP A 248 18.80 -15.60 4.81
N ALA A 249 17.72 -15.50 5.59
CA ALA A 249 17.57 -14.60 6.73
C ALA A 249 16.76 -15.30 7.83
N PHE A 250 16.62 -14.65 9.00
CA PHE A 250 15.81 -15.19 10.10
C PHE A 250 14.37 -15.51 9.66
N ALA A 251 13.80 -16.56 10.23
CA ALA A 251 12.49 -17.07 9.82
C ALA A 251 11.35 -16.10 10.18
N SER A 252 10.46 -15.85 9.20
CA SER A 252 9.27 -15.00 9.37
C SER A 252 8.24 -15.55 10.38
N SER A 253 8.36 -16.82 10.78
CA SER A 253 7.58 -17.44 11.85
C SER A 253 8.03 -17.06 13.27
N SER A 254 9.15 -16.35 13.40
CA SER A 254 9.78 -15.98 14.67
C SER A 254 10.11 -14.49 14.71
N ASP A 255 10.52 -13.99 15.88
CA ASP A 255 10.95 -12.58 16.06
C ASP A 255 9.93 -11.54 15.56
N CYS A 256 8.63 -11.77 15.81
CA CYS A 256 7.55 -10.95 15.25
C CYS A 256 7.77 -9.45 15.49
N GLY A 257 8.35 -9.10 16.64
CA GLY A 257 8.68 -7.73 17.04
C GLY A 257 9.71 -7.00 16.15
N LYS A 258 10.51 -7.72 15.34
CA LYS A 258 11.43 -7.11 14.37
C LYS A 258 10.69 -6.43 13.23
N CYS A 259 9.54 -6.97 12.85
CA CYS A 259 8.70 -6.41 11.79
C CYS A 259 7.50 -5.66 12.37
N HIS A 260 6.77 -6.30 13.31
CA HIS A 260 5.57 -5.77 13.94
C HIS A 260 5.90 -4.98 15.21
N LYS A 261 5.95 -3.65 15.10
CA LYS A 261 6.36 -2.78 16.21
C LYS A 261 5.39 -2.92 17.39
N GLY A 262 5.89 -3.37 18.55
CA GLY A 262 5.10 -3.58 19.76
C GLY A 262 4.44 -4.96 19.88
N MET A 263 4.65 -5.85 18.90
CA MET A 263 4.20 -7.24 18.98
C MET A 263 5.23 -8.09 19.73
N LYS A 264 5.17 -8.05 21.06
CA LYS A 264 5.97 -8.93 21.93
C LYS A 264 5.02 -9.85 22.71
N PRO A 265 5.19 -11.18 22.60
CA PRO A 265 4.50 -12.09 23.50
C PRO A 265 4.91 -11.77 24.94
N GLY A 266 3.95 -11.48 25.80
CA GLY A 266 4.18 -11.05 27.17
C GLY A 266 3.13 -11.58 28.13
N LYS A 267 3.20 -11.18 29.39
CA LYS A 267 2.14 -11.47 30.36
C LYS A 267 0.93 -10.59 30.07
N ILE A 268 -0.24 -11.21 29.94
CA ILE A 268 -1.51 -10.54 29.73
C ILE A 268 -2.37 -10.71 30.97
N SER A 269 -2.93 -9.61 31.46
CA SER A 269 -3.90 -9.61 32.56
C SER A 269 -5.30 -9.30 32.05
N PHE A 270 -6.28 -10.08 32.51
CA PHE A 270 -7.70 -9.89 32.27
C PHE A 270 -8.40 -9.50 33.56
N LYS A 271 -9.13 -8.38 33.55
CA LYS A 271 -10.01 -8.03 34.66
C LYS A 271 -11.30 -8.84 34.52
N THR A 272 -11.57 -9.74 35.45
CA THR A 272 -12.79 -10.57 35.46
C THR A 272 -13.63 -10.28 36.70
N SER A 273 -14.85 -10.84 36.75
CA SER A 273 -15.70 -10.79 37.95
C SER A 273 -15.11 -11.57 39.13
N ALA A 274 -14.19 -12.50 38.88
CA ALA A 274 -13.53 -13.35 39.88
C ALA A 274 -12.09 -12.86 40.21
N GLY A 275 -11.78 -11.59 39.95
CA GLY A 275 -10.44 -11.03 40.14
C GLY A 275 -9.62 -10.96 38.86
N GLU A 276 -8.33 -10.67 38.99
CA GLU A 276 -7.40 -10.54 37.87
C GLU A 276 -6.96 -11.94 37.40
N ALA A 277 -7.29 -12.31 36.17
CA ALA A 277 -6.78 -13.53 35.55
C ALA A 277 -5.52 -13.23 34.74
N VAL A 278 -4.45 -13.99 34.91
CA VAL A 278 -3.16 -13.73 34.27
C VAL A 278 -2.79 -14.88 33.33
N PHE A 279 -2.39 -14.54 32.10
CA PHE A 279 -1.88 -15.46 31.10
C PHE A 279 -0.42 -15.12 30.76
N SER A 280 0.46 -16.14 30.71
CA SER A 280 1.88 -15.95 30.40
C SER A 280 2.24 -16.57 29.06
N HIS A 281 2.54 -15.77 28.04
CA HIS A 281 3.06 -16.30 26.78
C HIS A 281 4.39 -17.03 26.97
N GLU A 282 5.28 -16.53 27.84
CA GLU A 282 6.61 -17.11 28.09
C GLU A 282 6.55 -18.57 28.49
N PHE A 283 5.52 -18.97 29.24
CA PHE A 283 5.30 -20.36 29.62
C PHE A 283 4.74 -21.18 28.45
N HIS A 284 3.73 -20.67 27.75
CA HIS A 284 3.03 -21.42 26.70
C HIS A 284 3.88 -21.60 25.44
N ILE A 285 4.72 -20.63 25.08
CA ILE A 285 5.57 -20.73 23.87
C ILE A 285 6.73 -21.71 24.03
N GLN A 286 6.98 -22.23 25.24
CA GLN A 286 7.93 -23.34 25.45
C GLN A 286 7.39 -24.66 24.89
N ALA A 287 6.06 -24.81 24.86
CA ALA A 287 5.39 -26.03 24.40
C ALA A 287 4.67 -25.86 23.05
N PHE A 288 4.22 -24.65 22.72
CA PHE A 288 3.35 -24.40 21.55
C PHE A 288 3.91 -23.35 20.61
N LYS A 289 3.71 -23.55 19.31
CA LYS A 289 4.03 -22.56 18.28
C LYS A 289 2.92 -21.51 18.17
N CYS A 290 3.28 -20.30 17.75
CA CYS A 290 2.33 -19.19 17.62
C CYS A 290 1.11 -19.55 16.74
N ALA A 291 1.28 -20.36 15.70
CA ALA A 291 0.23 -20.76 14.77
C ALA A 291 -0.81 -21.73 15.37
N GLU A 292 -0.47 -22.41 16.46
CA GLU A 292 -1.38 -23.34 17.14
C GLU A 292 -2.46 -22.56 17.90
N CYS A 293 -2.11 -21.37 18.40
CA CYS A 293 -3.04 -20.45 19.06
C CYS A 293 -3.60 -19.40 18.09
N HIS A 294 -2.74 -18.77 17.30
CA HIS A 294 -3.08 -17.61 16.47
C HIS A 294 -3.21 -17.94 14.97
N THR A 295 -4.21 -17.44 14.25
CA THR A 295 -5.37 -16.66 14.72
C THR A 295 -6.58 -17.54 15.07
N LYS A 296 -6.41 -18.87 15.04
CA LYS A 296 -7.49 -19.86 15.10
C LYS A 296 -8.25 -19.81 16.43
N ILE A 297 -7.54 -19.76 17.55
CA ILE A 297 -8.11 -19.70 18.90
C ILE A 297 -8.14 -18.26 19.40
N PHE A 298 -7.02 -17.56 19.25
CA PHE A 298 -6.86 -16.17 19.67
C PHE A 298 -6.43 -15.30 18.50
N PRO A 299 -7.06 -14.14 18.25
CA PRO A 299 -6.52 -13.17 17.32
C PRO A 299 -5.30 -12.44 17.92
N TYR A 300 -4.44 -11.88 17.07
CA TYR A 300 -3.25 -11.13 17.52
C TYR A 300 -3.55 -9.77 18.16
N LYS A 301 -4.73 -9.19 17.87
CA LYS A 301 -5.20 -7.99 18.56
C LYS A 301 -5.68 -8.39 19.94
N ALA A 302 -5.36 -7.57 20.95
CA ALA A 302 -5.97 -7.69 22.28
C ALA A 302 -7.49 -7.66 22.14
N VAL A 303 -8.13 -8.82 22.28
CA VAL A 303 -9.58 -8.91 22.43
C VAL A 303 -9.83 -8.97 23.92
N THR A 304 -10.11 -7.81 24.50
CA THR A 304 -10.64 -7.73 25.85
C THR A 304 -12.02 -8.40 25.90
N GLY A 305 -12.13 -9.45 26.72
CA GLY A 305 -13.37 -9.87 27.38
C GLY A 305 -14.50 -10.37 26.50
N LYS A 306 -14.36 -11.56 25.88
CA LYS A 306 -15.53 -12.22 25.24
C LYS A 306 -15.78 -13.67 25.63
N ALA A 307 -14.77 -14.41 26.09
CA ALA A 307 -14.96 -15.80 26.49
C ALA A 307 -15.34 -15.89 27.96
N THR A 308 -16.48 -16.49 28.25
CA THR A 308 -16.93 -16.81 29.60
C THR A 308 -16.37 -18.15 30.07
N MET A 309 -16.45 -18.46 31.38
CA MET A 309 -16.13 -19.81 31.88
C MET A 309 -17.01 -20.89 31.23
N ALA A 310 -18.24 -20.56 30.85
CA ALA A 310 -19.11 -21.47 30.10
C ALA A 310 -18.60 -21.70 28.67
N ASP A 311 -18.08 -20.67 28.00
CA ASP A 311 -17.42 -20.86 26.69
C ASP A 311 -16.18 -21.74 26.80
N MET A 312 -15.40 -21.59 27.88
CA MET A 312 -14.23 -22.42 28.15
C MET A 312 -14.62 -23.88 28.42
N ALA A 313 -15.66 -24.13 29.20
CA ALA A 313 -16.19 -25.48 29.39
C ALA A 313 -16.65 -26.13 28.07
N ASN A 314 -17.05 -25.33 27.07
CA ASN A 314 -17.44 -25.77 25.73
C ASN A 314 -16.26 -25.81 24.73
N GLY A 315 -15.02 -25.79 25.19
CA GLY A 315 -13.84 -25.94 24.33
C GLY A 315 -13.43 -24.67 23.56
N LYS A 316 -13.93 -23.48 23.95
CA LYS A 316 -13.52 -22.21 23.33
C LYS A 316 -12.45 -21.51 24.17
N SER A 317 -11.67 -20.63 23.56
CA SER A 317 -10.65 -19.83 24.26
C SER A 317 -9.65 -20.73 25.01
N CYS A 318 -9.35 -20.45 26.28
CA CYS A 318 -8.46 -21.26 27.11
C CYS A 318 -8.90 -22.72 27.18
N GLY A 319 -10.21 -22.98 27.18
CA GLY A 319 -10.78 -24.32 27.25
C GLY A 319 -10.58 -25.16 25.99
N ALA A 320 -10.08 -24.59 24.89
CA ALA A 320 -9.69 -25.36 23.72
C ALA A 320 -8.58 -26.38 24.03
N CYS A 321 -7.76 -26.10 25.05
CA CYS A 321 -6.73 -27.02 25.55
C CYS A 321 -6.90 -27.31 27.05
N HIS A 322 -7.43 -26.37 27.84
CA HIS A 322 -7.75 -26.59 29.27
C HIS A 322 -9.08 -27.35 29.46
N ASP A 323 -9.20 -28.51 28.83
CA ASP A 323 -10.41 -29.35 28.81
C ASP A 323 -10.33 -30.56 29.76
N GLY A 324 -9.18 -30.77 30.41
CA GLY A 324 -8.90 -31.93 31.26
C GLY A 324 -8.28 -33.11 30.50
N LYS A 325 -8.04 -32.98 29.19
CA LYS A 325 -7.39 -33.99 28.34
C LYS A 325 -6.04 -33.49 27.83
N GLU A 326 -6.01 -32.35 27.14
CA GLU A 326 -4.76 -31.78 26.61
C GLU A 326 -3.98 -31.03 27.71
N ALA A 327 -4.69 -30.30 28.57
CA ALA A 327 -4.18 -29.66 29.76
C ALA A 327 -5.18 -29.81 30.92
N PHE A 328 -4.83 -29.29 32.11
CA PHE A 328 -5.74 -29.30 33.26
C PHE A 328 -7.06 -28.59 32.95
N ALA A 329 -8.16 -29.09 33.50
CA ALA A 329 -9.50 -28.60 33.20
C ALA A 329 -9.74 -27.17 33.72
N SER A 330 -10.35 -26.31 32.90
CA SER A 330 -10.70 -24.93 33.28
C SER A 330 -11.80 -24.83 34.36
N SER A 331 -12.40 -25.95 34.75
CA SER A 331 -13.41 -26.05 35.82
C SER A 331 -12.81 -26.16 37.23
N GLY A 332 -11.49 -26.34 37.34
CA GLY A 332 -10.75 -26.44 38.61
C GLY A 332 -9.49 -25.58 38.62
N ASP A 333 -8.72 -25.67 39.71
CA ASP A 333 -7.45 -24.96 39.91
C ASP A 333 -7.54 -23.44 39.61
N CYS A 334 -8.62 -22.80 40.06
CA CYS A 334 -8.95 -21.42 39.70
C CYS A 334 -7.81 -20.45 40.02
N GLU A 335 -7.03 -20.73 41.07
CA GLU A 335 -5.87 -19.96 41.52
C GLU A 335 -4.69 -19.98 40.55
N LYS A 336 -4.60 -20.97 39.64
CA LYS A 336 -3.56 -21.01 38.60
C LYS A 336 -3.75 -19.90 37.57
N CYS A 337 -4.98 -19.44 37.39
CA CYS A 337 -5.33 -18.38 36.46
C CYS A 337 -5.70 -17.07 37.18
N HIS A 338 -6.52 -17.14 38.22
CA HIS A 338 -7.07 -15.99 38.95
C HIS A 338 -6.24 -15.64 40.18
N LYS A 339 -5.61 -14.47 40.16
CA LYS A 339 -4.81 -13.95 41.27
C LYS A 339 -5.70 -13.63 42.47
N GLY A 340 -5.40 -14.27 43.61
CA GLY A 340 -6.11 -14.04 44.88
C GLY A 340 -7.41 -14.82 45.02
N PHE A 341 -7.70 -15.74 44.09
CA PHE A 341 -8.86 -16.61 44.15
C PHE A 341 -8.58 -17.81 45.07
N LYS A 342 -8.64 -17.57 46.38
CA LYS A 342 -8.60 -18.63 47.39
C LYS A 342 -9.93 -18.65 48.14
N PRO A 343 -10.58 -19.83 48.27
CA PRO A 343 -11.68 -19.99 49.20
C PRO A 343 -11.20 -19.55 50.59
N ARG A 344 -12.00 -18.75 51.26
CA ARG A 344 -11.68 -18.23 52.60
C ARG A 344 -12.91 -18.18 53.46
N THR A 345 -12.73 -18.18 54.77
CA THR A 345 -13.82 -17.84 55.67
C THR A 345 -14.22 -16.38 55.46
N ILE A 346 -15.51 -16.15 55.23
CA ILE A 346 -16.10 -14.82 55.09
C ILE A 346 -16.88 -14.52 56.36
N THR A 347 -16.69 -13.31 56.90
CA THR A 347 -17.47 -12.80 58.03
C THR A 347 -18.37 -11.66 57.56
N PHE A 348 -19.66 -11.78 57.83
CA PHE A 348 -20.69 -10.78 57.59
C PHE A 348 -21.04 -10.10 58.91
N LYS A 349 -20.96 -8.77 58.96
CA LYS A 349 -21.50 -7.98 60.07
C LYS A 349 -23.02 -7.92 59.94
N THR A 350 -23.77 -8.50 60.87
CA THR A 350 -25.23 -8.41 60.93
C THR A 350 -25.69 -7.71 62.21
N ASP A 351 -26.97 -7.38 62.29
CA ASP A 351 -27.56 -6.72 63.46
C ASP A 351 -27.64 -7.67 64.69
N ALA A 352 -27.48 -8.98 64.46
CA ALA A 352 -27.51 -10.03 65.48
C ALA A 352 -26.11 -10.62 65.78
N GLY A 353 -25.04 -9.88 65.46
CA GLY A 353 -23.66 -10.32 65.64
C GLY A 353 -22.96 -10.74 64.34
N ASP A 354 -21.74 -11.27 64.46
CA ASP A 354 -20.94 -11.65 63.30
C ASP A 354 -21.41 -13.01 62.75
N ALA A 355 -21.89 -13.04 61.51
CA ALA A 355 -22.18 -14.29 60.82
C ALA A 355 -20.94 -14.76 60.03
N THR A 356 -20.56 -16.03 60.16
CA THR A 356 -19.39 -16.58 59.46
C THR A 356 -19.78 -17.67 58.47
N PHE A 357 -19.10 -17.69 57.32
CA PHE A 357 -19.26 -18.68 56.27
C PHE A 357 -17.88 -19.26 55.91
N SER A 358 -17.66 -20.54 56.21
CA SER A 358 -16.40 -21.23 55.91
C SER A 358 -16.46 -21.89 54.54
N HIS A 359 -15.69 -21.39 53.57
CA HIS A 359 -15.56 -22.08 52.29
C HIS A 359 -14.90 -23.45 52.46
N ASP A 360 -13.91 -23.60 53.35
CA ASP A 360 -13.17 -24.85 53.57
C ASP A 360 -14.09 -26.02 53.95
N PHE A 361 -15.20 -25.74 54.63
CA PHE A 361 -16.22 -26.73 54.95
C PHE A 361 -17.12 -27.02 53.75
N HIS A 362 -17.61 -25.97 53.06
CA HIS A 362 -18.60 -26.12 51.99
C HIS A 362 -18.00 -26.72 50.71
N VAL A 363 -16.73 -26.45 50.41
CA VAL A 363 -16.04 -27.01 49.22
C VAL A 363 -15.72 -28.51 49.36
N GLN A 364 -15.89 -29.08 50.56
CA GLN A 364 -15.78 -30.55 50.75
C GLN A 364 -17.00 -31.29 50.21
N ALA A 365 -18.17 -30.62 50.17
CA ALA A 365 -19.43 -31.22 49.73
C ALA A 365 -19.94 -30.66 48.39
N TYR A 366 -19.55 -29.44 48.03
CA TYR A 366 -20.07 -28.73 46.85
C TYR A 366 -18.95 -28.20 45.96
N LYS A 367 -19.18 -28.20 44.64
CA LYS A 367 -18.26 -27.60 43.67
C LYS A 367 -18.53 -26.10 43.56
N CYS A 368 -17.52 -25.34 43.15
CA CYS A 368 -17.63 -23.89 42.98
C CYS A 368 -18.82 -23.47 42.11
N ALA A 369 -19.15 -24.25 41.07
CA ALA A 369 -20.25 -23.97 40.14
C ALA A 369 -21.65 -24.23 40.71
N ASP A 370 -21.76 -24.99 41.80
CA ASP A 370 -23.03 -25.27 42.48
C ASP A 370 -23.54 -24.02 43.20
N CYS A 371 -22.61 -23.23 43.75
CA CYS A 371 -22.92 -21.99 44.46
C CYS A 371 -22.70 -20.75 43.58
N HIS A 372 -21.53 -20.64 42.95
CA HIS A 372 -21.14 -19.38 42.34
C HIS A 372 -21.80 -19.14 40.98
N THR A 373 -22.01 -17.87 40.64
CA THR A 373 -22.72 -17.38 39.43
C THR A 373 -24.23 -17.62 39.39
N LYS A 374 -24.73 -18.61 40.14
CA LYS A 374 -26.16 -18.92 40.30
C LYS A 374 -26.72 -18.38 41.62
N VAL A 375 -26.07 -18.71 42.74
CA VAL A 375 -26.50 -18.32 44.10
C VAL A 375 -25.66 -17.15 44.61
N PHE A 376 -24.34 -17.22 44.45
CA PHE A 376 -23.41 -16.19 44.89
C PHE A 376 -22.52 -15.68 43.75
N PRO A 377 -22.49 -14.38 43.45
CA PRO A 377 -21.49 -13.83 42.54
C PRO A 377 -20.07 -13.95 43.14
N TYR A 378 -19.06 -14.13 42.29
CA TYR A 378 -17.65 -14.18 42.73
C TYR A 378 -17.12 -12.82 43.24
N LYS A 379 -17.74 -11.71 42.80
CA LYS A 379 -17.44 -10.37 43.32
C LYS A 379 -18.31 -10.12 44.54
N ALA A 380 -17.75 -9.57 45.60
CA ALA A 380 -18.53 -9.07 46.72
C ALA A 380 -19.54 -8.02 46.21
N VAL A 381 -20.84 -8.30 46.37
CA VAL A 381 -21.90 -7.36 45.99
C VAL A 381 -22.42 -6.70 47.26
N THR A 382 -22.54 -5.37 47.20
CA THR A 382 -23.25 -4.58 48.20
C THR A 382 -24.74 -4.82 48.06
N GLY A 383 -25.27 -5.68 48.93
CA GLY A 383 -26.67 -6.08 49.00
C GLY A 383 -26.77 -7.32 49.88
N LYS A 384 -26.98 -7.13 51.18
CA LYS A 384 -27.08 -8.24 52.14
C LYS A 384 -28.47 -8.86 51.97
N ALA A 385 -28.53 -10.13 51.57
CA ALA A 385 -29.77 -10.89 51.66
C ALA A 385 -30.23 -10.92 53.12
N THR A 386 -31.50 -10.64 53.36
CA THR A 386 -32.09 -10.66 54.70
C THR A 386 -32.44 -12.08 55.12
N MET A 387 -32.71 -12.30 56.41
CA MET A 387 -33.27 -13.58 56.89
C MET A 387 -34.58 -13.93 56.17
N ALA A 388 -35.43 -12.93 55.90
CA ALA A 388 -36.67 -13.13 55.15
C ALA A 388 -36.43 -13.58 53.70
N ASP A 389 -35.35 -13.12 53.06
CA ASP A 389 -34.97 -13.58 51.71
C ASP A 389 -34.43 -15.02 51.76
N MET A 390 -33.66 -15.35 52.80
CA MET A 390 -33.16 -16.71 53.01
C MET A 390 -34.30 -17.69 53.28
N GLU A 391 -35.32 -17.30 54.05
CA GLU A 391 -36.50 -18.14 54.26
C GLU A 391 -37.30 -18.42 52.98
N LYS A 392 -37.22 -17.52 51.99
CA LYS A 392 -37.84 -17.65 50.66
C LYS A 392 -36.96 -18.42 49.67
N GLY A 393 -35.80 -18.92 50.11
CA GLY A 393 -34.90 -19.75 49.30
C GLY A 393 -33.80 -18.98 48.56
N ALA A 394 -33.57 -17.70 48.86
CA ALA A 394 -32.43 -16.95 48.32
C ALA A 394 -31.17 -17.09 49.18
N SER A 395 -29.98 -16.81 48.63
CA SER A 395 -28.70 -16.83 49.36
C SER A 395 -28.48 -18.18 50.07
N CYS A 396 -28.10 -18.20 51.35
CA CYS A 396 -27.89 -19.42 52.14
C CYS A 396 -29.13 -20.33 52.15
N GLY A 397 -30.33 -19.73 52.09
CA GLY A 397 -31.60 -20.44 52.11
C GLY A 397 -31.92 -21.29 50.89
N THR A 398 -31.16 -21.13 49.80
CA THR A 398 -31.23 -22.03 48.64
C THR A 398 -30.97 -23.48 49.05
N CYS A 399 -30.09 -23.72 50.03
CA CYS A 399 -29.77 -25.05 50.55
C CYS A 399 -30.15 -25.23 52.03
N HIS A 400 -30.08 -24.16 52.86
CA HIS A 400 -30.44 -24.19 54.28
C HIS A 400 -31.96 -24.08 54.51
N ASN A 401 -32.71 -25.07 54.03
CA ASN A 401 -34.16 -25.19 54.17
C ASN A 401 -34.55 -26.61 54.62
N LYS A 402 -35.74 -26.79 55.22
CA LYS A 402 -36.17 -28.07 55.80
C LYS A 402 -36.28 -29.22 54.79
N ASP A 403 -36.38 -28.91 53.50
CA ASP A 403 -36.94 -29.83 52.52
C ASP A 403 -35.94 -30.34 51.49
N LYS A 404 -34.69 -29.83 51.44
CA LYS A 404 -33.79 -30.16 50.32
C LYS A 404 -32.37 -30.60 50.68
N ASP A 405 -31.57 -29.91 51.50
CA ASP A 405 -30.14 -30.29 51.59
C ASP A 405 -29.39 -29.99 52.91
N ALA A 406 -29.85 -29.05 53.76
CA ALA A 406 -29.16 -28.68 54.99
C ALA A 406 -30.12 -28.22 56.09
N PHE A 407 -29.62 -27.94 57.30
CA PHE A 407 -30.47 -27.45 58.39
C PHE A 407 -31.12 -26.10 58.03
N SER A 408 -32.34 -25.89 58.52
CA SER A 408 -33.15 -24.72 58.13
C SER A 408 -32.72 -23.43 58.82
N VAL A 409 -32.71 -22.33 58.06
CA VAL A 409 -32.55 -20.97 58.60
C VAL A 409 -33.68 -20.50 59.52
N LYS A 410 -34.82 -21.22 59.55
CA LYS A 410 -36.00 -20.91 60.38
C LYS A 410 -35.95 -21.54 61.77
N ASP A 411 -34.98 -22.42 62.02
CA ASP A 411 -34.88 -23.13 63.29
C ASP A 411 -33.91 -22.37 64.19
N ASP A 412 -34.46 -21.71 65.21
CA ASP A 412 -33.73 -20.88 66.17
C ASP A 412 -32.57 -21.64 66.84
N LYS A 413 -32.67 -22.98 66.93
CA LYS A 413 -31.63 -23.84 67.49
C LYS A 413 -30.32 -23.81 66.69
N PHE A 414 -30.36 -23.37 65.44
CA PHE A 414 -29.19 -23.33 64.55
C PHE A 414 -28.65 -21.93 64.30
N CYS A 415 -29.23 -20.88 64.90
CA CYS A 415 -28.72 -19.51 64.78
C CYS A 415 -27.24 -19.40 65.18
N ALA A 416 -26.84 -20.08 66.27
CA ALA A 416 -25.46 -20.13 66.75
C ALA A 416 -24.48 -20.85 65.82
N LYS A 417 -24.95 -21.61 64.81
CA LYS A 417 -24.06 -22.25 63.82
C LYS A 417 -23.52 -21.26 62.79
N CYS A 418 -24.25 -20.18 62.55
CA CYS A 418 -23.87 -19.16 61.58
C CYS A 418 -23.42 -17.89 62.30
N HIS A 419 -24.12 -17.49 63.36
CA HIS A 419 -23.83 -16.28 64.13
C HIS A 419 -22.97 -16.59 65.34
N LYS A 420 -21.92 -15.79 65.53
CA LYS A 420 -21.21 -15.68 66.80
C LYS A 420 -21.99 -14.68 67.67
N MET A 421 -22.99 -15.22 68.38
CA MET A 421 -23.89 -14.49 69.27
C MET A 421 -23.26 -14.28 70.64
#